data_AF-A0A7C9DIE2-F1
#
_entry.id   AF-A0A7C9DIE2-F1
#
_cell.length_a   1.000
_cell.length_b   1.000
_cell.length_c   1.000
_cell.angle_alpha   90.00
_cell.angle_beta   90.00
_cell.angle_gamma   90.00
#
_symmetry.space_group_name_H-M   'P 1'
#
loop_
_entity.id
_entity.type
_entity.pdbx_description
1 polymer ?
#
loop_
_entity_poly.entity_id
_entity_poly.type
_entity_poly.pdbx_seq_one_letter_code
_entity_poly.pdbx_strand_id
1 'polypeptide(L)'
;MQINTSLQRLMLERETEKSQILVNQQITAFPPNFIHSLDSSHMMMTALACRKAGLNFAGVHDSCWTHACDVDEMNRILREKFIELYEQPILENVMVRRRF
;
A
#
# COMPACT_ATOMS: atom_id res chain seq x y z
N MET A 1 29.49 -8.12 7.66
CA MET A 1 30.64 -8.93 7.21
C MET A 1 31.41 -8.16 6.14
N GLN A 2 32.73 -8.06 6.26
CA GLN A 2 33.56 -7.49 5.21
C GLN A 2 34.05 -8.60 4.28
N ILE A 3 33.80 -8.46 2.97
CA ILE A 3 34.28 -9.39 1.95
C ILE A 3 35.26 -8.65 1.05
N ASN A 4 36.48 -9.17 0.94
CA ASN A 4 37.43 -8.68 -0.05
C ASN A 4 37.12 -9.34 -1.39
N THR A 5 36.89 -8.52 -2.40
CA THR A 5 36.85 -8.96 -3.80
C THR A 5 38.14 -8.53 -4.51
N SER A 6 38.35 -8.98 -5.74
CA SER A 6 39.48 -8.53 -6.57
C SER A 6 39.45 -7.04 -6.91
N LEU A 7 38.27 -6.39 -6.84
CA LEU A 7 38.09 -4.96 -7.14
C LEU A 7 38.15 -4.08 -5.90
N GLN A 8 37.51 -4.51 -4.80
CA GLN A 8 37.41 -3.71 -3.57
C GLN A 8 36.92 -4.53 -2.38
N ARG A 9 37.00 -3.92 -1.19
CA ARG A 9 36.41 -4.45 0.04
C ARG A 9 34.96 -3.98 0.16
N LEU A 10 34.03 -4.93 0.21
CA LEU A 10 32.61 -4.67 0.40
C LEU A 10 32.20 -4.90 1.85
N MET A 11 31.43 -3.96 2.40
CA MET A 11 30.70 -4.16 3.66
C MET A 11 29.32 -4.68 3.32
N LEU A 12 29.05 -5.93 3.71
CA LEU A 12 27.76 -6.58 3.48
C LEU A 12 27.12 -6.92 4.82
N GLU A 13 25.89 -6.49 5.01
CA GLU A 13 25.06 -6.94 6.11
C GLU A 13 24.34 -8.22 5.66
N ARG A 14 24.52 -9.30 6.42
CA ARG A 14 23.85 -10.57 6.13
C ARG A 14 22.57 -10.57 6.94
N GLU A 15 21.42 -10.55 6.28
CA GLU A 15 20.14 -10.80 6.96
C GLU A 15 20.23 -12.18 7.61
N THR A 16 20.29 -12.20 8.94
CA THR A 16 20.11 -13.41 9.73
C THR A 16 18.70 -13.36 10.31
N GLU A 17 18.11 -14.52 10.58
CA GLU A 17 16.73 -14.65 11.11
C GLU A 17 16.50 -13.89 12.44
N LYS A 18 17.55 -13.35 13.08
CA LYS A 18 17.51 -12.58 14.33
C LYS A 18 17.99 -11.13 14.17
N SER A 19 17.65 -10.47 13.07
CA SER A 19 17.85 -9.02 12.96
C SER A 19 16.96 -8.32 13.99
N GLN A 20 17.56 -7.55 14.91
CA GLN A 20 16.82 -6.88 15.99
C GLN A 20 15.89 -5.81 15.40
N ILE A 21 14.65 -5.75 15.89
CA ILE A 21 13.69 -4.73 15.48
C ILE A 21 14.13 -3.38 16.04
N LEU A 22 14.35 -2.41 15.14
CA LEU A 22 14.64 -1.03 15.52
C LEU A 22 13.34 -0.30 15.86
N VAL A 23 12.99 -0.28 17.15
CA VAL A 23 11.72 0.26 17.67
C VAL A 23 11.44 1.69 17.19
N ASN A 24 12.45 2.56 17.20
CA ASN A 24 12.29 3.95 16.73
C ASN A 24 11.92 4.03 15.25
N GLN A 25 12.48 3.15 14.40
CA GLN A 25 12.13 3.09 12.98
C GLN A 25 10.68 2.62 12.80
N GLN A 26 10.23 1.64 13.59
CA GLN A 26 8.84 1.16 13.54
C GLN A 26 7.84 2.25 13.92
N ILE A 27 8.13 3.06 14.94
CA ILE A 27 7.28 4.18 15.36
C ILE A 27 7.15 5.20 14.23
N THR A 28 8.26 5.59 13.60
CA THR A 28 8.25 6.57 12.50
C THR A 28 7.66 6.02 11.20
N ALA A 29 7.80 4.72 10.95
CA ALA A 29 7.33 4.07 9.73
C ALA A 29 5.83 3.76 9.78
N PHE A 30 5.23 3.65 10.97
CA PHE A 30 3.83 3.26 11.08
C PHE A 30 2.85 4.24 10.40
N PRO A 31 2.87 5.56 10.67
CA PRO A 31 1.93 6.48 10.04
C PRO A 31 1.94 6.45 8.50
N PRO A 32 3.09 6.59 7.80
CA PRO A 32 3.09 6.56 6.34
C PRO A 32 2.70 5.18 5.78
N ASN A 33 3.17 4.09 6.38
CA ASN A 33 2.82 2.74 5.91
C ASN A 33 1.34 2.43 6.08
N PHE A 34 0.72 2.95 7.14
CA PHE A 34 -0.70 2.79 7.36
C PHE A 34 -1.50 3.51 6.26
N ILE A 35 -1.19 4.76 5.96
CA ILE A 35 -1.86 5.50 4.87
C ILE A 35 -1.62 4.81 3.52
N HIS A 36 -0.38 4.42 3.19
CA HIS A 36 -0.10 3.69 1.95
C HIS A 36 -0.87 2.36 1.83
N SER A 37 -1.14 1.69 2.96
CA SER A 37 -1.97 0.48 2.96
C SER A 37 -3.44 0.79 2.62
N LEU A 38 -3.95 1.95 3.03
CA LEU A 38 -5.31 2.39 2.70
C LEU A 38 -5.41 2.82 1.23
N ASP A 39 -4.41 3.56 0.73
CA ASP A 39 -4.33 3.94 -0.68
C ASP A 39 -4.32 2.71 -1.58
N SER A 40 -3.50 1.70 -1.23
CA SER A 40 -3.43 0.43 -1.95
C SER A 40 -4.75 -0.35 -1.87
N SER A 41 -5.42 -0.31 -0.71
CA SER A 41 -6.73 -0.96 -0.52
C SER A 41 -7.80 -0.31 -1.38
N HIS A 42 -7.87 1.02 -1.39
CA HIS A 42 -8.79 1.81 -2.23
C HIS A 42 -8.55 1.52 -3.71
N MET A 43 -7.31 1.59 -4.17
CA MET A 43 -6.94 1.28 -5.57
C MET A 43 -7.39 -0.13 -5.97
N MET A 44 -7.18 -1.13 -5.10
CA MET A 44 -7.58 -2.50 -5.39
C MET A 44 -9.11 -2.67 -5.38
N MET A 45 -9.82 -2.03 -4.45
CA MET A 45 -11.30 -2.00 -4.43
C MET A 45 -11.86 -1.40 -5.71
N THR A 46 -11.28 -0.29 -6.18
CA THR A 46 -11.63 0.35 -7.45
C THR A 46 -11.33 -0.57 -8.63
N ALA A 47 -10.14 -1.16 -8.71
CA ALA A 47 -9.76 -2.05 -9.80
C ALA A 47 -10.74 -3.24 -9.95
N LEU A 48 -11.13 -3.84 -8.83
CA LEU A 48 -12.11 -4.93 -8.80
C LEU A 48 -13.50 -4.47 -9.23
N ALA A 49 -13.92 -3.26 -8.83
CA ALA A 49 -15.21 -2.70 -9.23
C ALA A 49 -15.24 -2.32 -10.71
N CYS A 50 -14.18 -1.68 -11.23
CA CYS A 50 -14.01 -1.40 -12.66
C CYS A 50 -14.07 -2.69 -13.48
N ARG A 51 -13.37 -3.75 -13.05
CA ARG A 51 -13.43 -5.06 -13.72
C ARG A 51 -14.85 -5.63 -13.76
N LYS A 52 -15.62 -5.51 -12.66
CA LYS A 52 -17.02 -5.96 -12.62
C LYS A 52 -17.94 -5.13 -13.52
N ALA A 53 -17.64 -3.84 -13.68
CA ALA A 53 -18.35 -2.94 -14.58
C ALA A 53 -17.90 -3.05 -16.05
N GLY A 54 -16.90 -3.90 -16.37
CA GLY A 54 -16.39 -4.09 -17.73
C GLY A 54 -15.36 -3.05 -18.17
N LEU A 55 -14.84 -2.23 -17.26
CA LEU A 55 -13.83 -1.21 -17.54
C LEU A 55 -12.42 -1.80 -17.48
N ASN A 56 -11.55 -1.37 -18.39
CA ASN A 56 -10.11 -1.60 -18.27
C ASN A 56 -9.53 -0.64 -17.25
N PHE A 57 -8.75 -1.13 -16.28
CA PHE A 57 -8.17 -0.33 -15.22
C PHE A 57 -6.65 -0.54 -15.15
N ALA A 58 -5.89 0.54 -15.00
CA ALA A 58 -4.48 0.51 -14.66
C ALA A 58 -4.20 1.49 -13.51
N GLY A 59 -3.54 1.02 -12.46
CA GLY A 59 -3.16 1.83 -11.30
C GLY A 59 -1.65 2.05 -11.25
N VAL A 60 -1.22 3.31 -11.09
CA VAL A 60 0.17 3.69 -10.82
C VAL A 60 0.16 4.53 -9.55
N HIS A 61 0.39 3.88 -8.41
CA HIS A 61 0.26 4.49 -7.08
C HIS A 61 -1.11 5.17 -6.88
N ASP A 62 -1.16 6.49 -6.86
CA ASP A 62 -2.37 7.32 -6.69
C ASP A 62 -3.11 7.63 -8.00
N SER A 63 -2.52 7.23 -9.13
CA SER A 63 -3.05 7.51 -10.46
C SER A 63 -3.83 6.33 -11.01
N CYS A 64 -5.12 6.54 -11.28
CA CYS A 64 -6.03 5.54 -11.84
C CYS A 64 -6.36 5.85 -13.30
N TRP A 65 -6.06 4.92 -14.21
CA TRP A 65 -6.20 5.08 -15.66
C TRP A 65 -7.22 4.10 -16.24
N THR A 66 -7.92 4.54 -17.28
CA THR A 66 -8.87 3.76 -18.09
C THR A 66 -8.95 4.32 -19.51
N HIS A 67 -9.78 3.75 -20.39
CA HIS A 67 -10.04 4.35 -21.70
C HIS A 67 -10.82 5.66 -21.57
N ALA A 68 -10.59 6.62 -22.47
CA ALA A 68 -11.18 7.95 -22.37
C ALA A 68 -12.73 7.95 -22.29
N CYS A 69 -13.39 7.00 -22.96
CA CYS A 69 -14.85 6.84 -22.93
C CYS A 69 -15.40 6.39 -21.56
N ASP A 70 -14.56 5.80 -20.72
CA ASP A 70 -14.95 5.18 -19.45
C ASP A 70 -14.60 6.06 -18.23
N VAL A 71 -13.96 7.20 -18.45
CA VAL A 71 -13.43 8.07 -17.38
C VAL A 71 -14.51 8.54 -16.41
N ASP A 72 -15.70 8.89 -16.92
CA ASP A 72 -16.81 9.35 -16.07
C ASP A 72 -17.32 8.23 -15.15
N GLU A 73 -17.44 7.02 -15.69
CA GLU A 73 -17.89 5.86 -14.92
C GLU A 73 -16.82 5.40 -13.92
N MET A 74 -15.55 5.38 -14.32
CA MET A 74 -14.44 5.12 -13.39
C MET A 74 -14.41 6.14 -12.26
N ASN A 75 -14.65 7.42 -12.56
CA ASN A 75 -14.72 8.49 -11.57
C ASN A 75 -15.83 8.28 -10.55
N ARG A 76 -17.00 7.80 -10.98
CA ARG A 76 -18.10 7.42 -10.09
C ARG A 76 -17.66 6.29 -9.16
N ILE A 77 -17.13 5.20 -9.73
CA ILE A 77 -16.66 4.02 -8.98
C ILE A 77 -15.57 4.40 -7.97
N LEU A 78 -14.59 5.24 -8.35
CA LEU A 78 -13.53 5.73 -7.48
C LEU A 78 -14.08 6.36 -6.19
N ARG A 79 -15.07 7.26 -6.33
CA ARG A 79 -15.69 7.97 -5.20
C ARG A 79 -16.54 7.04 -4.34
N GLU A 80 -17.26 6.11 -4.96
CA GLU A 80 -18.04 5.10 -4.23
C GLU A 80 -17.15 4.21 -3.38
N LYS A 81 -16.03 3.72 -3.93
CA LYS A 81 -15.09 2.90 -3.16
C LYS A 81 -14.35 3.69 -2.09
N PHE A 82 -14.15 4.99 -2.29
CA PHE A 82 -13.60 5.87 -1.26
C PHE A 82 -14.55 5.96 -0.07
N ILE A 83 -15.83 6.26 -0.33
CA ILE A 83 -16.86 6.32 0.71
C ILE A 83 -16.96 4.97 1.43
N GLU A 84 -17.08 3.86 0.69
CA GLU A 84 -17.18 2.51 1.27
C GLU A 84 -16.00 2.18 2.19
N LEU A 85 -14.76 2.55 1.81
CA LEU A 85 -13.59 2.32 2.64
C LEU A 85 -13.65 3.14 3.93
N TYR A 86 -13.94 4.43 3.83
CA TYR A 86 -13.88 5.37 4.95
C TYR A 86 -15.16 5.46 5.80
N GLU A 87 -16.26 4.83 5.38
CA GLU A 87 -17.45 4.62 6.22
C GLU A 87 -17.17 3.66 7.39
N GLN A 88 -16.11 2.85 7.30
CA GLN A 88 -15.69 1.97 8.38
C GLN A 88 -14.95 2.75 9.48
N PRO A 89 -15.05 2.34 10.75
CA PRO A 89 -14.25 2.92 11.84
C PRO A 89 -12.80 2.36 11.79
N ILE A 90 -12.05 2.75 10.75
CA ILE A 90 -10.76 2.14 10.40
C ILE A 90 -9.74 2.29 11.54
N LEU A 91 -9.67 3.47 12.16
CA LEU A 91 -8.72 3.74 13.24
C LEU A 91 -9.05 2.91 14.49
N GLU A 92 -10.33 2.81 14.85
CA GLU A 92 -10.83 1.99 15.95
C GLU A 92 -10.54 0.52 15.71
N ASN A 93 -10.75 0.04 14.49
CA ASN A 93 -10.45 -1.35 14.10
C ASN A 93 -8.97 -1.67 14.29
N VAL A 94 -8.07 -0.75 13.93
CA VAL A 94 -6.62 -0.91 14.13
C VAL A 94 -6.26 -0.88 15.61
N MET A 95 -6.88 0.00 16.40
CA MET A 95 -6.65 0.06 17.84
C MET A 95 -7.08 -1.24 18.55
N VAL A 96 -8.24 -1.80 18.20
CA VAL A 96 -8.76 -3.04 18.79
C VAL A 96 -7.92 -4.25 18.37
N ARG A 97 -7.48 -4.33 17.11
CA ARG A 97 -6.67 -5.46 16.61
C ARG A 97 -5.24 -5.49 17.17
N ARG A 98 -4.71 -4.38 17.67
CA ARG A 98 -3.39 -4.30 18.32
C ARG A 98 -3.36 -4.83 19.76
N ARG A 99 -4.49 -5.34 20.27
CA ARG A 99 -4.64 -5.76 21.68
C ARG A 99 -4.29 -7.23 21.94
N PHE A 100 -3.52 -7.87 21.07
CA PHE A 100 -2.98 -9.23 21.22
C PHE A 100 -1.45 -9.21 21.19
#